data_AF-A0A7T8GM81-F1
#
_entry.id   AF-A0A7T8GM81-F1
#
_cell.length_a   1.000
_cell.length_b   1.000
_cell.length_c   1.000
_cell.angle_alpha   90.00
_cell.angle_beta   90.00
_cell.angle_gamma   90.00
#
_symmetry.space_group_name_H-M   'P 1'
#
loop_
_entity.id
_entity.type
_entity.pdbx_description
1 polymer ?
#
loop_
_entity_poly.entity_id
_entity_poly.type
_entity_poly.pdbx_seq_one_letter_code
_entity_poly.pdbx_strand_id
1 'polypeptide(L)'
;IPKSDYMDIPPGFENSRKYVASLGHKINHSFNPNCTWETIQHPVFGRVPKLVAIKDIPAGEEFTCHYRIDMEHAHIIDSLQWYVRAWEDYTPIIHSDEEND
;
A
#
# COMPACT_ATOMS: atom_id res chain seq x y z
N ILE A 1 -6.39 1.12 -24.34
CA ILE A 1 -6.43 1.40 -22.88
C ILE A 1 -6.79 2.87 -22.75
N PRO A 2 -7.90 3.24 -22.08
CA PRO A 2 -8.24 4.65 -21.85
C PRO A 2 -7.06 5.35 -21.16
N LYS A 3 -6.78 6.61 -21.53
CA LYS A 3 -5.81 7.41 -20.77
C LYS A 3 -6.39 7.66 -19.38
N SER A 4 -5.73 7.11 -18.37
CA SER A 4 -5.93 7.43 -16.97
C SER A 4 -4.85 8.44 -16.57
N ASP A 5 -5.19 9.40 -15.71
CA ASP A 5 -4.21 10.29 -15.08
C ASP A 5 -3.42 9.56 -13.97
N TYR A 6 -3.83 8.35 -13.63
CA TYR A 6 -3.18 7.50 -12.64
C TYR A 6 -2.17 6.55 -13.28
N MET A 7 -1.05 6.36 -12.57
CA MET A 7 -0.06 5.36 -12.92
C MET A 7 -0.56 3.97 -12.58
N ASP A 8 -0.35 3.01 -13.49
CA ASP A 8 -0.84 1.65 -13.34
C ASP A 8 0.18 0.63 -13.86
N ILE A 9 0.09 -0.61 -13.36
CA ILE A 9 0.75 -1.79 -13.94
C ILE A 9 -0.31 -2.56 -14.71
N PRO A 10 -0.25 -2.58 -16.06
CA PRO A 10 -1.29 -3.21 -16.85
C PRO A 10 -1.42 -4.71 -16.58
N PRO A 11 -2.63 -5.30 -16.79
CA PRO A 11 -2.84 -6.72 -16.65
C PRO A 11 -1.84 -7.56 -17.46
N GLY A 12 -1.30 -8.58 -16.82
CA GLY A 12 -0.23 -9.44 -17.32
C GLY A 12 1.18 -8.97 -16.95
N PHE A 13 1.39 -7.72 -16.54
CA PHE A 13 2.69 -7.21 -16.10
C PHE A 13 2.85 -7.20 -14.58
N GLU A 14 1.85 -7.63 -13.81
CA GLU A 14 1.98 -7.87 -12.37
C GLU A 14 2.93 -9.03 -12.06
N ASN A 15 3.19 -9.94 -13.00
CA ASN A 15 4.07 -11.07 -12.76
C ASN A 15 5.55 -10.70 -12.96
N SER A 16 6.40 -10.96 -11.95
CA SER A 16 7.84 -10.68 -12.02
C SER A 16 8.60 -11.50 -13.08
N ARG A 17 7.98 -12.52 -13.69
CA ARG A 17 8.55 -13.19 -14.88
C ARG A 17 8.36 -12.38 -16.17
N LYS A 18 7.42 -11.43 -16.17
CA LYS A 18 7.04 -10.62 -17.32
C LYS A 18 7.50 -9.16 -17.18
N TYR A 19 7.63 -8.65 -15.95
CA TYR A 19 8.07 -7.28 -15.69
C TYR A 19 8.92 -7.18 -14.43
N VAL A 20 10.15 -6.68 -14.57
CA VAL A 20 11.07 -6.40 -13.45
C VAL A 20 11.82 -5.08 -13.61
N ALA A 21 11.43 -4.26 -14.59
CA ALA A 21 12.07 -2.96 -14.80
C ALA A 21 11.85 -2.03 -13.59
N SER A 22 10.74 -2.21 -12.87
CA SER A 22 10.51 -1.66 -11.54
C SER A 22 9.69 -2.65 -10.70
N LEU A 23 9.78 -2.53 -9.36
CA LEU A 23 9.14 -3.46 -8.42
C LEU A 23 8.24 -2.76 -7.38
N GLY A 24 7.99 -1.45 -7.54
CA GLY A 24 7.20 -0.68 -6.56
C GLY A 24 5.77 -1.22 -6.35
N HIS A 25 5.14 -1.74 -7.40
CA HIS A 25 3.80 -2.35 -7.31
C HIS A 25 3.74 -3.67 -6.51
N LYS A 26 4.88 -4.15 -5.99
CA LYS A 26 4.97 -5.33 -5.13
C LYS A 26 5.01 -5.01 -3.65
N ILE A 27 5.08 -3.73 -3.28
CA ILE A 27 5.10 -3.29 -1.88
C ILE A 27 3.70 -3.45 -1.31
N ASN A 28 3.56 -4.28 -0.28
CA ASN A 28 2.29 -4.52 0.38
C ASN A 28 1.87 -3.37 1.30
N HIS A 29 0.59 -3.40 1.67
CA HIS A 29 0.02 -2.46 2.62
C HIS A 29 0.40 -2.79 4.07
N SER A 30 0.63 -1.76 4.89
CA SER A 30 0.57 -1.81 6.36
C SER A 30 0.02 -0.49 6.92
N PHE A 31 -0.74 -0.57 8.02
CA PHE A 31 -1.16 0.59 8.82
C PHE A 31 -0.06 1.12 9.75
N ASN A 32 1.02 0.35 9.95
CA ASN A 32 2.26 0.78 10.61
C ASN A 32 3.47 0.54 9.68
N PRO A 33 3.57 1.30 8.57
CA PRO A 33 4.55 1.01 7.52
C PRO A 33 5.99 1.34 7.92
N ASN A 34 6.94 0.78 7.16
CA ASN A 34 8.36 1.15 7.22
C ASN A 34 8.84 1.96 6.01
N CYS A 35 7.98 2.12 5.00
CA CYS A 35 8.25 2.95 3.83
C CYS A 35 7.09 3.91 3.51
N THR A 36 7.40 4.96 2.75
CA THR A 36 6.44 5.90 2.16
C THR A 36 6.68 6.09 0.65
N TRP A 37 5.69 6.64 -0.04
CA TRP A 37 5.81 7.04 -1.44
C TRP A 37 6.24 8.49 -1.56
N GLU A 38 7.21 8.74 -2.41
CA GLU A 38 7.65 10.06 -2.85
C GLU A 38 7.72 10.11 -4.38
N THR A 39 8.01 11.28 -4.95
CA THR A 39 8.25 11.42 -6.40
C THR A 39 9.75 11.45 -6.70
N ILE A 40 10.15 10.85 -7.82
CA ILE A 40 11.49 10.97 -8.40
C ILE A 40 11.41 11.29 -9.90
N GLN A 41 12.40 12.02 -10.40
CA GLN A 41 12.68 12.11 -11.83
C GLN A 41 13.70 11.01 -12.20
N HIS A 42 13.22 9.83 -12.58
CA HIS A 42 14.06 8.72 -12.97
C HIS A 42 14.57 8.91 -14.42
N PRO A 43 15.85 8.67 -14.73
CA PRO A 43 16.41 8.94 -16.07
C PRO A 43 15.77 8.11 -17.18
N VAL A 44 15.23 6.92 -16.86
CA VAL A 44 14.56 6.03 -17.83
C VAL A 44 13.04 6.20 -17.82
N PHE A 45 12.44 6.45 -16.65
CA PHE A 45 10.97 6.41 -16.49
C PHE A 45 10.33 7.80 -16.42
N GLY A 46 11.14 8.86 -16.36
CA GLY A 46 10.64 10.21 -16.14
C GLY A 46 10.14 10.40 -14.70
N ARG A 47 9.10 11.22 -14.52
CA ARG A 47 8.53 11.52 -13.22
C ARG A 47 7.65 10.34 -12.75
N VAL A 48 8.11 9.60 -11.74
CA VAL A 48 7.42 8.42 -11.22
C VAL A 48 7.47 8.37 -9.68
N PRO A 49 6.62 7.56 -9.02
CA PRO A 49 6.75 7.28 -7.59
C PRO A 49 8.04 6.50 -7.28
N LYS A 50 8.67 6.82 -6.14
CA LYS A 50 9.73 6.01 -5.51
C LYS A 50 9.31 5.62 -4.10
N LEU A 51 9.81 4.47 -3.65
CA LEU A 51 9.67 4.03 -2.27
C LEU A 51 10.84 4.59 -1.45
N VAL A 52 10.54 5.13 -0.27
CA VAL A 52 11.54 5.69 0.65
C VAL A 52 11.34 5.10 2.03
N ALA A 53 12.41 4.58 2.64
CA ALA A 53 12.38 4.10 4.01
C ALA A 53 12.21 5.28 4.98
N ILE A 54 11.37 5.12 6.00
CA ILE A 54 11.12 6.15 7.04
C ILE A 54 11.71 5.79 8.40
N LYS A 55 12.33 4.61 8.51
CA LYS A 55 13.07 4.08 9.65
C LYS A 55 14.13 3.11 9.14
N ASP A 56 15.07 2.72 10.00
CA ASP A 56 16.05 1.67 9.68
C ASP A 56 15.33 0.34 9.42
N ILE A 57 15.71 -0.34 8.35
CA ILE A 57 15.09 -1.62 7.94
C ILE A 57 16.18 -2.70 7.85
N PRO A 58 16.17 -3.70 8.74
CA PRO A 58 17.08 -4.84 8.70
C PRO A 58 16.98 -5.65 7.39
N ALA A 59 18.09 -6.30 7.03
CA ALA A 59 18.09 -7.22 5.90
C ALA A 59 17.11 -8.38 6.14
N GLY A 60 16.24 -8.64 5.16
CA GLY A 60 15.22 -9.68 5.24
C GLY A 60 13.86 -9.21 5.78
N GLU A 61 13.75 -7.98 6.29
CA GLU A 61 12.46 -7.39 6.65
C GLU A 61 11.68 -6.97 5.38
N GLU A 62 10.36 -7.19 5.40
CA GLU A 62 9.47 -6.79 4.30
C GLU A 62 9.28 -5.27 4.27
N PHE A 63 9.34 -4.68 3.07
CA PHE A 63 8.97 -3.28 2.87
C PHE A 63 7.45 -3.16 2.73
N THR A 64 6.85 -2.28 3.54
CA THR A 64 5.40 -2.01 3.54
C THR A 64 5.11 -0.52 3.49
N CYS A 65 3.97 -0.14 2.91
CA CYS A 65 3.53 1.25 2.84
C CYS A 65 2.05 1.41 3.18
N HIS A 66 1.63 2.63 3.53
CA HIS A 66 0.21 2.91 3.74
C HIS A 66 -0.46 3.20 2.39
N TYR A 67 -1.43 2.39 1.95
CA TYR A 67 -2.08 2.55 0.64
C TYR A 67 -3.02 3.75 0.59
N ARG A 68 -3.50 4.21 1.75
CA ARG A 68 -4.40 5.39 1.87
C ARG A 68 -5.67 5.22 1.04
N ILE A 69 -6.15 3.98 0.99
CA ILE A 69 -7.47 3.69 0.44
C ILE A 69 -8.48 4.33 1.39
N ASP A 70 -9.42 5.07 0.81
CA ASP A 70 -10.52 5.67 1.55
C ASP A 70 -11.39 4.57 2.19
N MET A 71 -11.65 4.67 3.49
CA MET A 71 -12.33 3.60 4.23
C MET A 71 -13.80 3.47 3.84
N GLU A 72 -14.49 4.57 3.53
CA GLU A 72 -15.89 4.52 3.08
C GLU A 72 -15.98 3.76 1.75
N HIS A 73 -15.06 4.03 0.82
CA HIS A 73 -14.93 3.27 -0.42
C HIS A 73 -14.53 1.80 -0.18
N ALA A 74 -13.60 1.53 0.74
CA ALA A 74 -13.18 0.17 1.04
C ALA A 74 -14.33 -0.70 1.57
N HIS A 75 -15.23 -0.13 2.37
CA HIS A 75 -16.39 -0.84 2.90
C HIS A 75 -17.40 -1.26 1.84
N ILE A 76 -17.53 -0.51 0.73
CA ILE A 76 -18.54 -0.77 -0.31
C ILE A 76 -18.00 -1.58 -1.50
N ILE A 77 -16.67 -1.74 -1.64
CA ILE A 77 -16.05 -2.48 -2.73
C ILE A 77 -15.61 -3.87 -2.24
N ASP A 78 -16.22 -4.93 -2.75
CA ASP A 78 -15.94 -6.32 -2.35
C ASP A 78 -14.45 -6.70 -2.47
N SER A 79 -13.76 -6.23 -3.51
CA SER A 79 -12.34 -6.52 -3.71
C SER A 79 -11.42 -5.81 -2.71
N LEU A 80 -11.93 -4.88 -1.90
CA LEU A 80 -11.20 -4.13 -0.88
C LEU A 80 -11.50 -4.59 0.56
N GLN A 81 -12.32 -5.63 0.75
CA GLN A 81 -12.65 -6.18 2.08
C GLN A 81 -11.42 -6.71 2.84
N TRP A 82 -10.31 -7.00 2.16
CA TRP A 82 -9.05 -7.32 2.83
C TRP A 82 -8.46 -6.12 3.59
N TYR A 83 -8.65 -4.89 3.08
CA TYR A 83 -8.14 -3.66 3.69
C TYR A 83 -8.93 -3.30 4.95
N VAL A 84 -10.26 -3.49 4.91
CA VAL A 84 -11.15 -3.32 6.07
C VAL A 84 -10.76 -4.29 7.19
N ARG A 85 -10.60 -5.58 6.87
CA ARG A 85 -10.17 -6.58 7.86
C ARG A 85 -8.79 -6.27 8.43
N ALA A 86 -7.85 -5.84 7.59
CA ALA A 86 -6.52 -5.42 8.07
C ALA A 86 -6.59 -4.22 9.04
N TRP A 87 -7.59 -3.34 8.89
CA TRP A 87 -7.82 -2.23 9.82
C TRP A 87 -8.40 -2.71 11.15
N GLU A 88 -9.34 -3.64 11.11
CA GLU A 88 -9.91 -4.30 12.30
C GLU A 88 -8.82 -5.04 13.08
N ASP A 89 -7.94 -5.78 12.41
CA ASP A 89 -6.81 -6.47 13.04
C ASP A 89 -5.79 -5.49 13.65
N TYR A 90 -5.62 -4.32 13.03
CA TYR A 90 -4.69 -3.29 13.50
C TYR A 90 -5.24 -2.48 14.69
N THR A 91 -6.56 -2.26 14.73
CA THR A 91 -7.19 -1.38 15.71
C THR A 91 -7.62 -2.20 16.93
N PRO A 92 -7.10 -1.92 18.13
CA PRO A 92 -7.52 -2.63 19.33
C PRO A 92 -9.00 -2.39 19.61
N ILE A 93 -9.72 -3.45 20.01
CA ILE A 93 -11.08 -3.33 20.52
C ILE A 93 -10.98 -2.51 21.81
N ILE A 94 -11.54 -1.29 21.79
CA ILE A 94 -11.78 -0.55 23.03
C ILE A 94 -12.94 -1.28 23.70
N HIS A 95 -12.64 -2.11 24.70
CA HIS A 95 -13.65 -2.50 25.66
C HIS A 95 -14.03 -1.23 26.42
N SER A 96 -15.26 -0.76 26.23
CA SER A 96 -15.84 0.20 27.16
C SER A 96 -15.94 -0.52 28.49
N ASP A 97 -15.04 -0.20 29.42
CA ASP A 97 -15.24 -0.58 30.82
C ASP A 97 -16.62 -0.06 31.20
N GLU A 98 -17.50 -0.99 31.58
CA GLU A 98 -18.83 -0.68 32.08
C GLU A 98 -18.70 0.40 33.17
N GLU A 99 -19.45 1.48 33.01
CA GLU A 99 -19.69 2.45 34.08
C GLU A 99 -20.20 1.66 35.29
N ASN A 100 -19.33 1.48 36.30
CA ASN A 100 -19.74 1.03 37.62
C ASN A 100 -20.59 2.15 38.23
N ASP A 101 -21.91 2.03 38.06
CA ASP A 101 -22.95 2.69 38.85
C ASP A 101 -22.83 2.34 40.35
#